data_AF-A0A7Y3EAT6-F1
#
_entry.id   AF-A0A7Y3EAT6-F1
#
_cell.length_a   1.000
_cell.length_b   1.000
_cell.length_c   1.000
_cell.angle_alpha   90.00
_cell.angle_beta   90.00
_cell.angle_gamma   90.00
#
_symmetry.space_group_name_H-M   'P 1'
#
loop_
_entity.id
_entity.type
_entity.pdbx_description
1 polymer ?
#
loop_
_entity_poly.entity_id
_entity_poly.type
_entity_poly.pdbx_seq_one_letter_code
_entity_poly.pdbx_strand_id
1 'polypeptide(L)'
;MPEDLSREVIRSHMKKQFGLSGEQIDALLPSFMVTLAGYVEELGTLFEAGDHKELGRVAHTTKGALLNLGLHDQAELAKDIELRAKAGSELVELEADFKKLRASLEPLLD
;
A
#
# COMPACT_ATOMS: atom_id res chain seq x y z
N MET A 1 -20.04 6.48 -0.73
CA MET A 1 -19.24 6.97 0.41
C MET A 1 -17.85 6.39 0.23
N PRO A 2 -16.77 7.16 0.40
CA PRO A 2 -15.48 6.50 0.62
C PRO A 2 -15.66 5.65 1.88
N GLU A 3 -15.32 4.36 1.83
CA GLU A 3 -15.25 3.58 3.06
C GLU A 3 -14.21 4.27 3.96
N ASP A 4 -14.62 4.68 5.17
CA ASP A 4 -13.69 5.28 6.12
C ASP A 4 -12.57 4.27 6.38
N LEU A 5 -11.38 4.62 5.92
CA LEU A 5 -10.23 3.75 5.95
C LEU A 5 -9.76 3.64 7.40
N SER A 6 -10.07 2.51 8.03
CA SER A 6 -9.84 2.32 9.47
C SER A 6 -9.23 0.96 9.77
N ARG A 7 -8.53 0.89 10.92
CA ARG A 7 -7.99 -0.37 11.41
C ARG A 7 -9.09 -1.41 11.66
N GLU A 8 -10.33 -1.00 11.94
CA GLU A 8 -11.45 -1.94 12.11
C GLU A 8 -11.86 -2.64 10.81
N VAL A 9 -11.86 -1.93 9.69
CA VAL A 9 -12.14 -2.52 8.36
C VAL A 9 -11.08 -3.56 8.03
N ILE A 10 -9.80 -3.25 8.26
CA ILE A 10 -8.69 -4.19 8.07
C ILE A 10 -8.85 -5.42 8.96
N ARG A 11 -9.17 -5.23 10.25
CA ARG A 11 -9.41 -6.35 11.18
C ARG A 11 -10.53 -7.25 10.70
N SER A 12 -11.65 -6.67 10.25
CA SER A 12 -12.78 -7.41 9.70
C SER A 12 -12.37 -8.21 8.47
N HIS A 13 -11.60 -7.61 7.56
CA HIS A 13 -11.06 -8.29 6.39
C HIS A 13 -10.16 -9.46 6.78
N MET A 14 -9.17 -9.25 7.65
CA MET A 14 -8.23 -10.29 8.08
C MET A 14 -8.94 -11.46 8.76
N LYS A 15 -9.94 -11.17 9.60
CA LYS A 15 -10.77 -12.20 10.23
C LYS A 15 -11.53 -13.03 9.18
N LYS A 16 -12.13 -12.37 8.19
CA LYS A 16 -12.93 -13.03 7.15
C LYS A 16 -12.05 -13.82 6.17
N GLN A 17 -10.93 -13.26 5.75
CA GLN A 17 -10.07 -13.80 4.71
C GLN A 17 -9.17 -14.93 5.21
N PHE A 18 -8.64 -14.79 6.44
CA PHE A 18 -7.65 -15.72 7.00
C PHE A 18 -8.15 -16.49 8.21
N GLY A 19 -9.37 -16.24 8.70
CA GLY A 19 -9.93 -16.94 9.85
C GLY A 19 -9.25 -16.60 11.18
N LEU A 20 -8.53 -15.49 11.26
CA LEU A 20 -7.76 -15.10 12.44
C LEU A 20 -8.67 -14.67 13.60
N SER A 21 -8.26 -15.02 14.82
CA SER A 21 -8.89 -14.50 16.04
C SER A 21 -8.56 -13.01 16.24
N GLY A 22 -9.33 -12.33 17.09
CA GLY A 22 -9.05 -10.94 17.45
C GLY A 22 -7.64 -10.77 18.02
N GLU A 23 -7.23 -11.66 18.93
CA GLU A 23 -5.89 -11.65 19.54
C GLU A 23 -4.75 -11.85 18.52
N GLN A 24 -4.94 -12.76 17.55
CA GLN A 24 -3.96 -12.95 16.48
C GLN A 24 -3.83 -11.70 15.62
N ILE A 25 -4.94 -11.04 15.31
CA ILE A 25 -4.93 -9.79 14.54
C ILE A 25 -4.27 -8.67 15.36
N ASP A 26 -4.57 -8.57 16.65
CA ASP A 26 -3.92 -7.60 17.55
C ASP A 26 -2.39 -7.76 17.60
N ALA A 27 -1.91 -9.01 17.58
CA ALA A 27 -0.47 -9.29 17.57
C ALA A 27 0.20 -8.99 16.22
N LEU A 28 -0.51 -9.19 15.09
CA LEU A 28 0.07 -9.07 13.74
C LEU A 28 -0.12 -7.68 13.11
N LEU A 29 -1.23 -7.00 13.40
CA LEU A 29 -1.58 -5.75 12.74
C LEU A 29 -0.51 -4.67 12.89
N PRO A 30 0.13 -4.46 14.07
CA PRO A 30 1.19 -3.47 14.20
C PRO A 30 2.39 -3.72 13.28
N SER A 31 2.83 -4.98 13.13
CA SER A 31 3.96 -5.29 12.25
C SER A 31 3.61 -5.09 10.78
N PHE A 32 2.37 -5.41 10.37
CA PHE A 32 1.88 -5.10 9.03
C PHE A 32 1.86 -3.59 8.75
N MET A 33 1.45 -2.75 9.71
CA MET A 33 1.47 -1.30 9.53
C MET A 33 2.90 -0.76 9.40
N VAL A 34 3.84 -1.25 10.22
CA VAL A 34 5.26 -0.87 10.11
C VAL A 34 5.84 -1.28 8.76
N THR A 35 5.57 -2.50 8.30
CA THR A 35 6.03 -2.97 6.99
C THR A 35 5.41 -2.16 5.85
N LEU A 36 4.11 -1.85 5.92
CA LEU A 36 3.43 -1.03 4.92
C LEU A 36 4.00 0.39 4.87
N ALA A 37 4.22 1.03 6.01
CA ALA A 37 4.87 2.34 6.09
C ALA A 37 6.26 2.32 5.46
N GLY A 38 7.06 1.28 5.75
CA GLY A 38 8.38 1.10 5.14
C GLY A 38 8.32 1.05 3.60
N TYR A 39 7.36 0.33 3.03
CA TYR A 39 7.19 0.28 1.58
C TYR A 39 6.73 1.62 0.98
N VAL A 40 5.87 2.37 1.67
CA VAL A 40 5.42 3.69 1.19
C VAL A 40 6.57 4.69 1.18
N GLU A 41 7.43 4.68 2.20
CA GLU A 41 8.64 5.51 2.25
C GLU A 41 9.69 5.07 1.20
N GLU A 42 9.86 3.76 0.99
CA GLU A 42 10.74 3.23 -0.06
C GLU A 42 10.28 3.67 -1.45
N LEU A 43 8.97 3.64 -1.75
CA LEU A 43 8.42 4.19 -2.98
C LEU A 43 8.78 5.66 -3.16
N GLY A 44 8.61 6.48 -2.11
CA GLY A 44 8.96 7.91 -2.14
C GLY A 44 10.43 8.14 -2.48
N THR A 45 11.32 7.38 -1.84
CA THR A 45 12.77 7.45 -2.11
C THR A 45 13.10 7.06 -3.56
N LEU A 46 12.42 6.05 -4.12
CA LEU A 46 12.64 5.59 -5.49
C LEU A 46 12.12 6.59 -6.54
N PHE A 47 11.05 7.31 -6.23
CA PHE A 47 10.60 8.45 -7.04
C PHE A 47 11.66 9.53 -7.15
N GLU A 48 12.31 9.89 -6.04
CA GLU A 48 13.40 10.87 -6.03
C GLU A 48 14.65 10.37 -6.76
N ALA A 49 14.94 9.07 -6.66
CA ALA A 49 16.12 8.45 -7.28
C ALA A 49 16.00 8.20 -8.79
N GLY A 50 14.79 8.23 -9.37
CA GLY A 50 14.63 7.98 -10.81
C GLY A 50 14.59 6.49 -11.21
N ASP A 51 14.59 5.55 -10.26
CA ASP A 51 14.75 4.13 -10.54
C ASP A 51 13.42 3.43 -10.84
N HIS A 52 13.04 3.43 -12.12
CA HIS A 52 11.79 2.83 -12.61
C HIS A 52 11.70 1.32 -12.33
N LYS A 53 12.84 0.61 -12.38
CA LYS A 53 12.85 -0.84 -12.23
C LYS A 53 12.55 -1.21 -10.78
N GLU A 54 13.25 -0.59 -9.84
CA GLU A 54 13.00 -0.82 -8.43
C GLU A 54 11.65 -0.23 -8.00
N LEU A 55 11.24 0.92 -8.54
CA LEU A 55 9.90 1.48 -8.30
C LEU A 55 8.80 0.47 -8.67
N GLY A 56 8.87 -0.11 -9.86
CA GLY A 56 7.92 -1.13 -10.31
C GLY A 56 7.93 -2.39 -9.44
N ARG A 57 9.10 -2.79 -8.93
CA ARG A 57 9.22 -3.94 -8.00
C ARG A 57 8.60 -3.64 -6.64
N VAL A 58 8.92 -2.50 -6.03
CA VAL A 58 8.40 -2.12 -4.72
C VAL A 58 6.90 -1.88 -4.81
N ALA A 59 6.40 -1.23 -5.86
CA ALA A 59 4.96 -1.03 -6.08
C ALA A 59 4.19 -2.36 -6.15
N HIS A 60 4.78 -3.38 -6.80
CA HIS A 60 4.21 -4.73 -6.79
C HIS A 60 4.11 -5.33 -5.38
N THR A 61 5.17 -5.18 -4.58
CA THR A 61 5.21 -5.65 -3.19
C THR A 61 4.19 -4.89 -2.33
N THR A 62 4.12 -3.56 -2.43
CA THR A 62 3.15 -2.71 -1.73
C THR A 62 1.72 -3.12 -2.07
N LYS A 63 1.42 -3.35 -3.36
CA LYS A 63 0.11 -3.86 -3.79
C LYS A 63 -0.26 -5.17 -3.10
N GLY A 64 0.68 -6.12 -3.01
CA GLY A 64 0.45 -7.40 -2.33
C GLY A 64 0.12 -7.21 -0.84
N ALA A 65 0.85 -6.33 -0.16
CA ALA A 65 0.59 -5.98 1.24
C ALA A 65 -0.81 -5.34 1.41
N LEU A 66 -1.18 -4.41 0.54
CA LEU A 66 -2.49 -3.75 0.56
C LEU A 66 -3.65 -4.74 0.35
N LEU A 67 -3.50 -5.69 -0.58
CA LEU A 67 -4.50 -6.74 -0.82
C LEU A 67 -4.68 -7.65 0.39
N ASN A 68 -3.60 -7.99 1.10
CA ASN A 68 -3.69 -8.78 2.34
C ASN A 68 -4.43 -8.05 3.46
N LEU A 69 -4.49 -6.72 3.40
CA LEU A 69 -5.19 -5.88 4.38
C LEU A 69 -6.61 -5.50 3.93
N GLY A 70 -7.04 -5.93 2.74
CA GLY A 70 -8.33 -5.57 2.16
C GLY A 70 -8.42 -4.16 1.59
N LEU A 71 -7.28 -3.48 1.43
CA LEU A 71 -7.18 -2.10 0.95
C LEU A 71 -7.17 -2.07 -0.59
N HIS A 72 -8.28 -2.49 -1.20
CA HIS A 72 -8.38 -2.74 -2.64
C HIS A 72 -8.15 -1.47 -3.49
N ASP A 73 -8.70 -0.33 -3.08
CA ASP A 73 -8.55 0.93 -3.82
C ASP A 73 -7.08 1.39 -3.84
N GLN A 74 -6.38 1.25 -2.72
CA GLN A 74 -4.95 1.53 -2.60
C GLN A 74 -4.13 0.53 -3.40
N ALA A 75 -4.53 -0.74 -3.41
CA ALA A 75 -3.86 -1.77 -4.20
C ALA A 75 -3.96 -1.46 -5.71
N GLU A 76 -5.07 -0.91 -6.19
CA GLU A 76 -5.21 -0.47 -7.58
C GLU A 76 -4.31 0.73 -7.90
N LEU A 77 -4.14 1.69 -6.98
CA LEU A 77 -3.15 2.77 -7.15
C LEU A 77 -1.71 2.22 -7.24
N ALA A 78 -1.34 1.32 -6.33
CA ALA A 78 -0.02 0.68 -6.34
C ALA A 78 0.21 -0.15 -7.62
N LYS A 79 -0.85 -0.78 -8.15
CA LYS A 79 -0.82 -1.50 -9.42
C LYS A 79 -0.63 -0.57 -10.62
N ASP A 80 -1.28 0.60 -10.65
CA ASP A 80 -1.08 1.57 -11.73
C ASP A 80 0.37 2.07 -11.76
N ILE A 81 0.93 2.41 -10.59
CA ILE A 81 2.35 2.77 -10.43
C ILE A 81 3.25 1.62 -10.92
N GLU A 82 2.98 0.38 -10.50
CA GLU A 82 3.74 -0.81 -10.92
C GLU A 82 3.77 -0.94 -12.45
N LEU A 83 2.61 -0.87 -13.10
CA LEU A 83 2.49 -1.12 -14.54
C LEU A 83 3.15 -0.01 -15.35
N ARG A 84 2.96 1.26 -14.95
CA ARG A 84 3.51 2.42 -15.67
C ARG A 84 5.01 2.56 -15.46
N ALA A 85 5.52 2.26 -14.26
CA ALA A 85 6.96 2.23 -14.00
C ALA A 85 7.64 1.15 -14.86
N LYS A 86 7.03 -0.05 -14.97
CA LYS A 86 7.52 -1.13 -15.84
C LYS A 86 7.43 -0.79 -17.33
N ALA A 87 6.47 0.03 -17.73
CA ALA A 87 6.34 0.52 -19.10
C ALA A 87 7.33 1.65 -19.44
N GLY A 88 8.06 2.19 -18.45
CA GLY A 88 8.98 3.30 -18.64
C GLY A 88 8.30 4.66 -18.79
N SER A 89 7.08 4.81 -18.26
CA SER A 89 6.42 6.12 -18.16
C SER A 89 7.23 7.07 -17.29
N GLU A 90 7.28 8.34 -17.67
CA GLU A 90 7.99 9.38 -16.93
C GLU A 90 7.47 9.49 -15.48
N LEU A 91 8.37 9.50 -14.50
CA LEU A 91 7.99 9.48 -13.08
C LEU A 91 7.07 10.63 -12.65
N VAL A 92 7.18 11.80 -13.30
CA VAL A 92 6.30 12.95 -13.08
C VAL A 92 4.82 12.61 -13.32
N GLU A 93 4.55 11.69 -14.25
CA GLU A 93 3.18 11.28 -14.55
C GLU A 93 2.61 10.33 -13.47
N LEU A 94 3.49 9.63 -12.74
CA LEU A 94 3.12 8.68 -11.68
C LEU A 94 3.04 9.35 -10.30
N GLU A 95 3.66 10.51 -10.14
CA GLU A 95 3.78 11.22 -8.87
C GLU A 95 2.40 11.54 -8.25
N ALA A 96 1.40 11.85 -9.08
CA ALA A 96 0.04 12.12 -8.62
C ALA A 96 -0.61 10.88 -7.96
N ASP A 97 -0.43 9.70 -8.55
CA ASP A 97 -0.97 8.45 -8.02
C ASP A 97 -0.25 8.04 -6.73
N PHE A 98 1.07 8.27 -6.65
CA PHE A 98 1.83 8.05 -5.42
C PHE A 98 1.38 8.98 -4.30
N LYS A 99 1.21 10.29 -4.57
CA LYS A 99 0.71 11.25 -3.57
C LYS A 99 -0.68 10.84 -3.07
N LYS A 100 -1.56 10.41 -3.98
CA LYS A 100 -2.89 9.92 -3.64
C LYS A 100 -2.83 8.65 -2.78
N LEU A 101 -1.96 7.70 -3.13
CA LEU A 101 -1.74 6.49 -2.35
C LEU A 101 -1.29 6.84 -0.93
N ARG A 102 -0.23 7.66 -0.79
CA ARG A 102 0.32 8.08 0.49
C ARG A 102 -0.72 8.78 1.37
N ALA A 103 -1.39 9.80 0.83
CA ALA A 103 -2.42 10.54 1.56
C ALA A 103 -3.59 9.65 2.01
N SER A 104 -3.97 8.65 1.20
CA SER A 104 -5.03 7.73 1.58
C SER A 104 -4.64 6.77 2.71
N LEU A 105 -3.34 6.51 2.90
CA LEU A 105 -2.81 5.60 3.92
C LEU A 105 -2.42 6.31 5.22
N GLU A 106 -2.22 7.62 5.19
CA GLU A 106 -1.82 8.45 6.35
C GLU A 106 -2.66 8.14 7.63
N PRO A 107 -4.01 8.01 7.58
CA PRO A 107 -4.79 7.69 8.77
C PRO A 107 -4.51 6.33 9.43
N LEU A 108 -3.82 5.42 8.72
CA LEU A 108 -3.46 4.09 9.24
C LEU A 108 -2.05 4.03 9.80
N LEU A 109 -1.14 4.84 9.24
CA LEU A 109 0.30 4.74 9.43
C LEU A 109 0.82 5.67 10.54
N ASP A 110 -0.02 6.59 11.02
CA ASP A 110 0.20 7.40 12.23
C ASP A 110 -0.07 6.63 13.55
#